data_AF-A0A7I3ZNP4-F1
#
_entry.id   AF-A0A7I3ZNP4-F1
#
_cell.length_a   1.000
_cell.length_b   1.000
_cell.length_c   1.000
_cell.angle_alpha   90.00
_cell.angle_beta   90.00
_cell.angle_gamma   90.00
#
_symmetry.space_group_name_H-M   'P 1'
#
loop_
_entity.id
_entity.type
_entity.pdbx_description
1 polymer ?
#
loop_
_entity_poly.entity_id
_entity_poly.type
_entity_poly.pdbx_seq_one_letter_code
_entity_poly.pdbx_strand_id
1 'polypeptide(L)' 'KRVCSILIACQFPTYQWTEAIYYANYLVNISFIIANQSITPKQLYSKIKPHLNHLKVFGSIAYLHILKK' A
#
# COMPACT_ATOMS: atom_id res chain seq x y z
N LYS A 1 -8.92 4.10 -2.40
CA LYS A 1 -8.69 4.38 -0.95
C LYS A 1 -7.20 4.42 -0.56
N ARG A 2 -6.28 3.67 -1.21
CA ARG A 2 -4.84 3.61 -0.82
C ARG A 2 -4.06 4.93 -0.96
N VAL A 3 -4.34 5.71 -2.01
CA VAL A 3 -3.69 7.03 -2.21
C VAL A 3 -4.08 8.00 -1.09
N CYS A 4 -5.38 8.07 -0.77
CA CYS A 4 -5.89 8.91 0.31
C CYS A 4 -5.29 8.53 1.66
N SER A 5 -5.13 7.24 1.96
CA SER A 5 -4.48 6.82 3.21
C SER A 5 -3.01 7.23 3.27
N ILE A 6 -2.26 7.20 2.16
CA ILE A 6 -0.86 7.66 2.16
C ILE A 6 -0.80 9.17 2.39
N LEU A 7 -1.63 9.95 1.70
CA LEU A 7 -1.66 11.40 1.86
C LEU A 7 -2.07 11.83 3.29
N ILE A 8 -3.14 11.24 3.80
CA ILE A 8 -3.74 11.63 5.08
C ILE A 8 -2.97 11.01 6.26
N ALA A 9 -2.72 9.70 6.24
CA ALA A 9 -2.13 9.00 7.39
C ALA A 9 -0.61 9.19 7.47
N CYS A 10 0.10 9.29 6.34
CA CYS A 10 1.54 9.56 6.34
C CYS A 10 1.87 11.06 6.35
N GLN A 11 0.86 11.93 6.47
CA GLN A 11 1.00 13.40 6.47
C GLN A 11 1.83 13.92 5.27
N PHE A 12 1.62 13.31 4.10
CA PHE A 12 2.33 13.72 2.90
C PHE A 12 1.82 15.10 2.44
N PRO A 13 2.72 16.03 2.10
CA PRO A 13 2.33 17.30 1.50
C PRO A 13 1.46 17.11 0.25
N THR A 14 0.43 17.93 0.11
CA THR A 14 -0.54 17.82 -1.01
C THR A 14 0.10 18.00 -2.38
N TYR A 15 1.19 18.75 -2.49
CA TYR A 15 1.94 18.91 -3.74
C TYR A 15 2.67 17.64 -4.19
N GLN A 16 2.86 16.66 -3.30
CA GLN A 16 3.51 15.36 -3.58
C GLN A 16 2.49 14.24 -3.93
N TRP A 17 1.27 14.60 -4.31
CA TRP A 17 0.22 13.63 -4.64
C TRP A 17 0.62 12.63 -5.74
N THR A 18 1.41 13.06 -6.72
CA THR A 18 1.92 12.19 -7.79
C THR A 18 2.85 11.10 -7.23
N GLU A 19 3.72 11.44 -6.27
CA GLU A 19 4.58 10.46 -5.59
C GLU A 19 3.73 9.49 -4.76
N ALA A 20 2.73 10.00 -4.03
CA ALA A 20 1.81 9.15 -3.27
C ALA A 20 1.05 8.16 -4.17
N ILE A 21 0.65 8.57 -5.38
CA ILE A 21 0.06 7.67 -6.39
C ILE A 21 1.08 6.62 -6.85
N TYR A 22 2.31 7.05 -7.15
CA TYR A 22 3.37 6.14 -7.58
C TYR A 22 3.64 5.06 -6.52
N TYR A 23 3.78 5.47 -5.25
CA TYR A 23 3.94 4.55 -4.13
C TYR A 23 2.72 3.64 -3.95
N ALA A 24 1.49 4.16 -4.06
CA ALA A 24 0.28 3.35 -3.97
C ALA A 24 0.24 2.25 -5.05
N ASN A 25 0.58 2.60 -6.29
CA ASN A 25 0.62 1.66 -7.42
C ASN A 25 1.76 0.65 -7.25
N TYR A 26 2.93 1.10 -6.80
CA TYR A 26 4.05 0.23 -6.47
C TYR A 26 3.65 -0.82 -5.44
N LEU A 27 3.07 -0.38 -4.30
CA LEU A 27 2.58 -1.26 -3.25
C LEU A 27 1.57 -2.28 -3.76
N VAL A 28 0.65 -1.87 -4.63
CA VAL A 28 -0.32 -2.80 -5.25
C VAL A 28 0.39 -3.89 -6.05
N ASN A 29 1.39 -3.52 -6.85
CA ASN A 29 2.12 -4.47 -7.71
C ASN A 29 2.99 -5.47 -6.92
N ILE A 30 3.44 -5.10 -5.72
CA ILE A 30 4.22 -6.00 -4.85
C ILE A 30 3.39 -6.66 -3.76
N SER A 31 2.15 -6.22 -3.54
CA SER A 31 1.20 -6.88 -2.65
C SER A 31 0.56 -8.09 -3.32
N PHE A 32 0.19 -9.10 -2.52
CA PHE A 32 -0.64 -10.19 -3.00
C PHE A 32 -2.04 -9.64 -3.27
N ILE A 33 -2.45 -9.58 -4.54
CA ILE A 33 -3.75 -9.00 -4.91
C ILE A 33 -4.90 -9.99 -4.64
N ILE A 34 -4.63 -11.27 -4.42
CA ILE A 34 -5.67 -12.26 -4.16
C ILE A 34 -5.13 -13.23 -3.12
N ALA A 35 -5.93 -13.52 -2.09
CA ALA A 35 -5.58 -14.35 -0.93
C ALA A 35 -5.04 -15.77 -1.27
N ASN A 36 -5.06 -16.17 -2.55
CA ASN A 36 -4.70 -17.52 -3.02
C ASN A 36 -3.51 -17.59 -3.99
N GLN A 37 -2.82 -16.48 -4.31
CA GLN A 37 -1.66 -16.52 -5.21
C GLN A 37 -0.36 -16.21 -4.45
N SER A 38 0.58 -17.15 -4.45
CA SER A 38 1.92 -17.03 -3.85
C SER A 38 2.88 -16.13 -4.64
N ILE A 39 2.40 -15.52 -5.74
CA ILE A 39 3.19 -14.74 -6.69
C ILE A 39 2.54 -13.36 -6.86
N THR A 40 3.34 -12.30 -6.72
CA THR A 40 2.88 -10.91 -6.89
C THR A 40 2.91 -10.50 -8.36
N PRO A 41 2.10 -9.52 -8.81
CA PRO A 41 2.15 -9.02 -10.19
C PRO A 41 3.56 -8.59 -10.62
N LYS A 42 4.29 -7.91 -9.73
CA LYS A 42 5.69 -7.52 -9.95
C LYS A 42 6.57 -8.75 -10.20
N GLN A 43 6.39 -9.81 -9.42
CA GLN A 43 7.14 -11.04 -9.59
C GLN A 43 6.75 -11.78 -10.88
N LEU A 44 5.47 -11.79 -11.25
CA LEU A 44 5.00 -12.42 -12.49
C LEU A 44 5.63 -11.76 -13.72
N TYR A 45 5.65 -10.42 -13.76
CA TYR A 45 6.22 -9.66 -14.87
C TYR A 45 7.75 -9.72 -14.90
N SER A 46 8.39 -9.47 -13.75
CA SER A 46 9.85 -9.32 -13.67
C SER A 46 10.59 -10.64 -13.50
N LYS A 47 9.87 -11.73 -13.17
CA LYS A 47 10.41 -13.03 -12.70
C LYS A 47 11.32 -12.94 -11.47
N ILE A 48 11.38 -11.78 -10.82
CA ILE A 48 12.22 -11.48 -9.65
C ILE A 48 11.29 -11.23 -8.47
N LYS A 49 11.57 -11.87 -7.34
CA LYS A 49 10.83 -11.67 -6.09
C LYS A 49 11.11 -10.25 -5.57
N PRO A 50 10.07 -9.45 -5.24
CA PRO A 50 10.29 -8.08 -4.77
C PRO A 50 11.00 -8.07 -3.41
N HIS A 51 12.02 -7.23 -3.28
CA HIS A 51 12.68 -6.96 -2.00
C HIS A 51 11.84 -5.99 -1.17
N LEU A 52 11.46 -6.35 0.04
CA LEU A 52 10.59 -5.54 0.89
C LEU A 52 11.34 -4.70 1.94
N ASN A 53 12.67 -4.85 2.05
CA ASN A 53 13.49 -4.21 3.10
C ASN A 53 13.44 -2.67 3.08
N HIS A 54 13.09 -2.07 1.94
CA HIS A 54 12.98 -0.62 1.78
C HIS A 54 11.61 -0.08 2.24
N LEU A 55 10.61 -0.95 2.43
CA LEU A 55 9.29 -0.55 2.90
C LEU A 55 9.33 -0.25 4.40
N LYS A 56 8.66 0.82 4.79
CA LYS A 56 8.42 1.16 6.19
C LYS A 56 6.93 1.04 6.49
N VAL A 57 6.61 0.50 7.66
CA VAL A 57 5.24 0.48 8.16
C VAL A 57 4.91 1.87 8.68
N PHE A 58 4.01 2.57 8.01
CA PHE A 58 3.42 3.80 8.51
C PHE A 58 2.14 3.44 9.26
N GLY A 59 2.10 3.74 10.56
CA GLY A 59 0.90 3.52 11.36
C GLY A 59 -0.23 4.44 10.89
N SER A 60 -1.36 3.86 10.50
CA SER A 60 -2.61 4.60 10.25
C SER A 60 -3.60 4.27 11.36
N ILE A 61 -4.27 5.30 11.90
CA ILE A 61 -5.33 5.10 12.88
C ILE A 61 -6.53 4.46 12.17
N ALA A 62 -6.94 3.27 12.63
CA ALA A 62 -8.13 2.58 12.14
C ALA A 62 -9.20 2.63 13.25
N TYR A 63 -10.38 3.15 12.92
CA TYR A 63 -11.52 3.15 13.83
C TYR A 63 -12.38 1.91 13.58
N LEU A 64 -12.57 1.09 14.62
CA LEU A 64 -13.51 -0.02 14.60
C LEU A 64 -14.87 0.48 15.10
N HIS A 65 -15.91 0.34 14.29
CA HIS A 65 -17.27 0.67 14.72
C HIS A 65 -17.78 -0.43 15.68
N ILE A 66 -17.96 -0.09 16.94
CA ILE A 66 -18.57 -0.97 17.95
C ILE A 66 -20.04 -0.60 18.05
N LEU A 67 -20.93 -1.52 17.64
CA LEU A 67 -22.38 -1.36 17.83
C LEU A 67 -22.68 -1.38 19.33
N LYS A 68 -23.28 -0.31 19.83
CA LYS A 68 -23.86 -0.31 21.18
C LYS A 68 -25.12 -1.18 21.16
N LYS A 69 -25.20 -2.13 22.10
CA LYS A 69 -26.41 -2.89 22.40
C LYS A 69 -27.49 -1.99 22.98
#